data_AF-A0A833A4X5-F1
#
_entry.id   AF-A0A833A4X5-F1
#
_cell.length_a   1.000
_cell.length_b   1.000
_cell.length_c   1.000
_cell.angle_alpha   90.00
_cell.angle_beta   90.00
_cell.angle_gamma   90.00
#
_symmetry.space_group_name_H-M   'P 1'
#
loop_
_entity.id
_entity.type
_entity.pdbx_description
1 polymer ?
#
loop_
_entity_poly.entity_id
_entity_poly.type
_entity_poly.pdbx_seq_one_letter_code
_entity_poly.pdbx_strand_id
1 'polypeptide(L)' 'MVGVPTRWYNIVADLPKPLPPLIDPFDDRGSRIQLLVEILPSAVIDQEYTLERYIP' A
#
# COMPACT_ATOMS: atom_id res chain seq x y z
N MET A 1 -1.22 -9.63 -31.07
CA MET A 1 -1.58 -9.57 -29.63
C MET A 1 -0.76 -8.48 -29.00
N VAL A 2 -1.40 -7.47 -28.41
CA VAL A 2 -0.70 -6.48 -27.58
C VAL A 2 -0.18 -7.24 -26.36
N GLY A 3 1.12 -7.13 -26.05
CA GLY A 3 1.72 -7.84 -24.92
C GLY A 3 1.18 -7.27 -23.61
N VAL A 4 0.18 -7.93 -23.03
CA VAL A 4 -0.42 -7.52 -21.76
C VAL A 4 0.55 -7.87 -20.63
N PRO A 5 0.89 -6.92 -19.74
CA PRO A 5 1.70 -7.20 -18.56
C PRO A 5 1.02 -8.20 -17.63
N THR A 6 1.81 -9.07 -17.03
CA THR A 6 1.34 -10.10 -16.08
C THR A 6 1.60 -9.75 -14.62
N ARG A 7 2.03 -8.51 -14.36
CA ARG A 7 2.38 -8.00 -13.03
C ARG A 7 2.14 -6.50 -12.96
N TRP A 8 1.76 -6.02 -11.77
CA TRP A 8 1.80 -4.60 -11.41
C TRP A 8 3.20 -4.20 -10.96
N TYR A 9 3.58 -2.96 -11.25
CA TYR A 9 4.83 -2.37 -10.81
C TYR A 9 4.58 -1.40 -9.65
N ASN A 10 5.31 -1.58 -8.55
CA ASN A 10 5.25 -0.72 -7.39
C ASN A 10 6.46 0.23 -7.36
N ILE A 11 6.20 1.51 -7.56
CA ILE A 11 7.24 2.55 -7.60
C ILE A 11 7.93 2.78 -6.24
N VAL A 12 7.31 2.38 -5.12
CA VAL A 12 7.88 2.55 -3.78
C VAL A 12 9.25 1.88 -3.65
N ALA A 13 9.46 0.76 -4.37
CA ALA A 13 10.73 0.03 -4.40
C ALA A 13 11.91 0.82 -5.00
N ASP A 14 11.62 1.89 -5.76
CA ASP A 14 12.61 2.67 -6.51
C ASP A 14 12.61 4.16 -6.12
N LEU A 15 11.91 4.54 -5.05
CA LEU A 15 11.96 5.90 -4.54
C LEU A 15 13.38 6.24 -4.04
N PRO A 16 13.86 7.47 -4.24
CA PRO A 16 15.20 7.89 -3.81
C PRO A 16 15.37 7.91 -2.29
N LYS A 17 14.26 7.89 -1.55
CA LYS A 17 14.17 7.80 -0.08
C LYS A 17 12.92 7.00 0.29
N PRO A 18 12.89 6.38 1.49
CA PRO A 18 11.72 5.65 1.95
C PRO A 18 10.47 6.55 1.98
N LEU A 19 9.32 6.00 1.59
CA LEU A 19 8.04 6.65 1.76
C LEU A 19 7.75 6.80 3.27
N PRO A 20 7.28 7.96 3.74
CA PRO A 20 6.84 8.11 5.12
C PRO A 20 5.73 7.09 5.45
N PRO A 21 5.68 6.56 6.68
CA PRO A 21 4.62 5.65 7.07
C PRO A 21 3.26 6.36 7.09
N LEU A 22 2.19 5.58 7.02
CA LEU A 22 0.83 6.07 7.30
C LEU A 22 0.74 6.50 8.77
N ILE A 23 0.11 7.65 9.02
CA ILE A 23 -0.03 8.26 10.35
C ILE A 23 -1.49 8.65 10.54
N ASP A 24 -2.04 8.34 11.71
CA ASP A 24 -3.37 8.81 12.11
C ASP A 24 -3.36 10.33 12.35
N PRO A 25 -4.44 11.06 12.02
CA PRO A 25 -4.51 12.48 12.35
C PRO A 25 -4.39 12.72 13.86
N PHE A 26 -3.64 13.75 14.23
CA PHE A 26 -3.31 14.02 15.64
C PHE A 26 -4.50 14.47 16.50
N ASP A 27 -5.58 14.93 15.88
CA ASP A 27 -6.79 15.45 16.51
C ASP A 27 -7.96 14.45 16.51
N ASP A 28 -7.76 13.25 15.96
CA ASP A 28 -8.81 12.25 15.85
C ASP A 28 -8.98 11.45 17.16
N ARG A 29 -10.21 11.04 17.48
CA ARG A 29 -10.51 10.23 18.69
C ARG A 29 -10.33 8.73 18.50
N GLY A 30 -9.87 8.30 17.32
CA GLY A 30 -9.70 6.90 16.97
C GLY A 30 -8.68 6.70 15.85
N SER A 31 -8.25 5.45 15.66
CA SER A 31 -7.26 5.09 14.62
C SER A 31 -7.94 4.80 13.29
N ARG A 32 -7.56 5.55 12.26
CA ARG A 32 -7.98 5.29 10.87
C ARG A 32 -7.23 4.09 10.32
N ILE A 33 -5.96 3.91 10.68
CA ILE A 33 -5.17 2.73 10.29
C ILE A 33 -5.87 1.46 10.80
N GLN A 34 -6.36 1.48 12.04
CA GLN A 34 -7.10 0.33 12.57
C GLN A 34 -8.45 0.12 11.87
N LEU A 35 -9.13 1.21 11.50
CA LEU A 35 -10.37 1.13 10.70
C LEU A 35 -10.14 0.49 9.33
N LEU A 36 -8.97 0.67 8.70
CA LEU A 36 -8.66 0.04 7.40
C LEU A 36 -8.79 -1.49 7.47
N VAL A 37 -8.41 -2.11 8.58
CA VAL A 37 -8.52 -3.57 8.80
C VAL A 37 -9.98 -4.04 8.83
N GLU A 38 -10.91 -3.16 9.19
CA GLU A 38 -12.33 -3.49 9.27
C GLU A 38 -13.06 -3.27 7.94
N ILE A 39 -12.59 -2.32 7.11
CA ILE A 39 -13.31 -1.88 5.91
C ILE A 39 -12.69 -2.38 4.59
N LEU A 40 -11.40 -2.77 4.58
CA LEU A 40 -10.71 -3.25 3.38
C LEU A 40 -10.43 -4.76 3.44
N PRO A 41 -10.41 -5.45 2.29
CA PRO A 41 -9.89 -6.81 2.21
C PRO A 41 -8.41 -6.87 2.63
N SER A 42 -8.01 -7.94 3.34
CA SER A 42 -6.64 -8.10 3.83
C SER A 42 -5.58 -8.00 2.71
N ALA A 43 -5.85 -8.56 1.54
CA ALA A 43 -4.91 -8.52 0.41
C ALA A 43 -4.64 -7.10 -0.12
N VAL A 44 -5.61 -6.19 0.00
CA VAL A 44 -5.41 -4.77 -0.37
C VAL A 44 -4.52 -4.08 0.65
N ILE A 45 -4.73 -4.39 1.93
CA ILE A 45 -3.90 -3.88 3.03
C ILE A 45 -2.46 -4.37 2.85
N ASP A 46 -2.26 -5.67 2.59
CA ASP A 46 -0.92 -6.24 2.37
C ASP A 46 -0.19 -5.56 1.18
N GLN A 47 -0.92 -5.25 0.11
CA GLN A 47 -0.36 -4.53 -1.04
C GLN A 47 -0.01 -3.07 -0.75
N GLU A 48 -0.73 -2.38 0.14
CA GLU A 48 -0.41 -1.00 0.51
C GLU A 48 0.93 -0.89 1.26
N TYR A 49 1.28 -1.91 2.05
CA TYR A 49 2.50 -1.93 2.87
C TYR A 49 3.66 -2.73 2.24
N THR A 50 3.47 -3.31 1.06
CA THR A 50 4.53 -4.10 0.40
C THR A 50 5.62 -3.21 -0.20
N LEU A 51 6.87 -3.67 -0.09
CA LEU A 51 8.04 -3.09 -0.77
C LEU A 51 8.47 -3.92 -1.99
N GLU A 52 7.68 -4.92 -2.38
CA GLU A 52 7.94 -5.70 -3.59
C GLU A 52 7.80 -4.83 -4.84
N ARG A 53 8.80 -4.89 -5.73
CA ARG A 53 8.80 -4.12 -6.99
C ARG A 53 7.72 -4.60 -7.97
N TYR A 54 7.39 -5.89 -7.98
CA TYR A 54 6.43 -6.48 -8.90
C TYR A 54 5.44 -7.39 -8.18
N ILE A 55 4.15 -7.12 -8.32
CA ILE A 55 3.04 -7.90 -7.75
C ILE A 55 2.34 -8.67 -8.89
N PRO A 56 2.11 -9.99 -8.77
CA PRO A 56 1.41 -10.78 -9.80
C PRO A 56 -0.07 -10.40 -9.97
#